data_AF-A0A7W0Y0I8-F1
#
_entry.id   AF-A0A7W0Y0I8-F1
#
_cell.length_a   1.000
_cell.length_b   1.000
_cell.length_c   1.000
_cell.angle_alpha   90.00
_cell.angle_beta   90.00
_cell.angle_gamma   90.00
#
_symmetry.space_group_name_H-M   'P 1'
#
loop_
_entity.id
_entity.type
_entity.pdbx_description
1 polymer ?
#
loop_
_entity_poly.entity_id
_entity_poly.type
_entity_poly.pdbx_seq_one_letter_code
_entity_poly.pdbx_strand_id
1 'polypeptide(L)'
;MAEITLADLLAWEPRLSLTGQAGQASTDRVGGSTIGPGLAGTGGIAGLAGGKRWANELEREITWAVTARASSPMLPPLRGGELVILPRRVLIDSGVSLSLLLRELASHSVVAIVLDQPLNDLSPLPALLAVPASNELESEINRLLTERRGELYRAGTEVERILSDMTTTGADLDQVLGAAAGV
;
A
#
# COMPACT_ATOMS: atom_id res chain seq x y z
N MET A 1 -0.78 -2.38 19.34
CA MET A 1 0.03 -3.08 18.31
C MET A 1 0.31 -2.03 17.26
N ALA A 2 1.56 -1.81 16.84
CA ALA A 2 1.85 -0.73 15.91
C ALA A 2 1.11 -0.99 14.58
N GLU A 3 0.20 -0.09 14.23
CA GLU A 3 -0.62 -0.19 13.02
C GLU A 3 0.25 0.20 11.83
N ILE A 4 0.52 -0.75 10.94
CA ILE A 4 1.19 -0.47 9.66
C ILE A 4 0.10 -0.26 8.62
N THR A 5 0.08 0.90 7.99
CA THR A 5 -0.95 1.25 7.01
C THR A 5 -0.55 0.88 5.58
N LEU A 6 -1.52 0.93 4.66
CA LEU A 6 -1.25 0.79 3.23
C LEU A 6 -0.35 1.93 2.69
N ALA A 7 -0.47 3.14 3.22
CA ALA A 7 0.43 4.24 2.90
C ALA A 7 1.88 3.93 3.28
N ASP A 8 2.10 3.36 4.46
CA ASP A 8 3.43 2.98 4.94
C ASP A 8 4.06 1.92 4.04
N LEU A 9 3.28 0.90 3.66
CA LEU A 9 3.75 -0.14 2.75
C LEU A 9 4.18 0.42 1.39
N LEU A 10 3.40 1.34 0.81
CA LEU A 10 3.76 2.00 -0.45
C LEU A 10 5.01 2.89 -0.33
N ALA A 11 5.26 3.47 0.83
CA ALA A 11 6.47 4.23 1.10
C ALA A 11 7.72 3.33 1.19
N TRP A 12 7.57 2.09 1.68
CA TRP A 12 8.69 1.17 1.89
C TRP A 12 8.96 0.22 0.72
N GLU A 13 7.93 -0.14 -0.06
CA GLU A 13 8.05 -1.04 -1.21
C GLU A 13 7.88 -0.28 -2.53
N PRO A 14 8.97 0.24 -3.14
CA PRO A 14 8.89 1.08 -4.34
C PRO A 14 8.41 0.33 -5.59
N ARG A 15 8.35 -1.01 -5.54
CA ARG A 15 7.82 -1.85 -6.61
C ARG A 15 6.29 -1.82 -6.67
N LEU A 16 5.63 -1.44 -5.58
CA LEU A 16 4.19 -1.32 -5.51
C LEU A 16 3.78 0.08 -5.98
N SER A 17 2.85 0.12 -6.94
CA SER A 17 2.29 1.37 -7.43
C SER A 17 0.78 1.28 -7.55
N LEU A 18 0.04 2.32 -7.15
CA LEU A 18 -1.42 2.34 -7.28
C LEU A 18 -1.83 2.33 -8.76
N THR A 19 -2.67 1.38 -9.14
CA THR A 19 -3.28 1.24 -10.47
C THR A 19 -4.81 1.34 -10.39
N GLY A 20 -5.45 1.82 -11.45
CA GLY A 20 -6.92 1.99 -11.49
C GLY A 20 -7.39 3.45 -11.43
N GLN A 21 -6.68 4.35 -12.11
CA GLN A 21 -7.16 5.70 -12.41
C GLN A 21 -8.24 5.63 -13.49
N ALA A 22 -9.51 5.80 -13.11
CA ALA A 22 -10.49 6.29 -14.08
C ALA A 22 -10.12 7.73 -14.43
N GLY A 23 -9.44 7.93 -15.56
CA GLY A 23 -9.14 9.25 -16.09
C GLY A 23 -7.70 9.50 -16.56
N GLN A 24 -7.02 8.55 -17.19
CA GLN A 24 -6.13 8.94 -18.30
C GLN A 24 -7.01 9.07 -19.54
N ALA A 25 -7.59 10.25 -19.71
CA ALA A 25 -8.12 10.66 -21.00
C ALA A 25 -7.00 10.48 -22.02
N SER A 26 -7.27 9.61 -23.00
CA SER A 26 -6.61 9.58 -24.28
C SER A 26 -6.51 11.01 -24.80
N THR A 27 -5.35 11.63 -24.65
CA THR A 27 -4.94 12.78 -25.43
C THR A 27 -4.27 12.26 -26.70
N ASP A 28 -4.98 11.39 -27.41
CA ASP A 28 -4.65 11.10 -28.81
C ASP A 28 -5.77 11.65 -29.68
N ARG A 29 -5.79 12.98 -29.79
CA ARG A 29 -6.45 13.66 -30.90
C ARG A 29 -5.86 15.04 -31.11
N VAL A 30 -5.52 15.24 -32.39
CA VAL A 30 -5.20 16.49 -33.09
C VAL A 30 -3.72 16.83 -33.14
N GLY A 31 -3.05 16.27 -34.16
CA GLY A 31 -1.96 16.94 -34.82
C GLY A 31 -2.41 18.33 -35.31
N GLY A 32 -1.64 19.34 -34.96
CA GLY A 32 -1.94 20.74 -35.27
C GLY A 32 -0.89 21.67 -34.68
N SER A 33 0.30 21.64 -35.29
CA SER A 33 1.43 22.55 -35.10
C SER A 33 1.01 24.02 -34.87
N THR A 34 1.53 24.68 -33.83
CA THR A 34 2.05 26.06 -33.88
C THR A 34 3.02 26.31 -32.71
N ILE A 35 4.15 26.92 -33.05
CA ILE A 35 5.32 27.22 -32.20
C ILE A 35 5.08 28.49 -31.35
N GLY A 36 5.57 28.49 -30.10
CA GLY A 36 5.74 29.71 -29.30
C GLY A 36 6.55 29.43 -28.01
N PRO A 37 7.67 30.15 -27.74
CA PRO A 37 8.52 29.89 -26.58
C PRO A 37 8.13 30.78 -25.40
N GLY A 38 8.26 30.28 -24.16
CA GLY A 38 8.29 31.17 -23.00
C GLY A 38 7.82 30.57 -21.68
N LEU A 39 8.77 30.58 -20.74
CA LEU A 39 8.60 30.70 -19.29
C LEU A 39 8.47 29.40 -18.47
N ALA A 40 9.52 29.22 -17.67
CA ALA A 40 9.62 28.32 -16.55
C ALA A 40 8.44 28.47 -15.58
N GLY A 41 7.80 27.34 -15.26
CA GLY A 41 6.81 27.21 -14.22
C GLY A 41 7.02 25.88 -13.51
N THR A 42 7.60 25.95 -12.31
CA THR A 42 7.42 25.05 -11.16
C THR A 42 6.85 23.66 -11.46
N GLY A 43 7.74 22.66 -11.52
CA GLY A 43 7.38 21.26 -11.37
C GLY A 43 6.86 21.00 -9.96
N GLY A 44 5.55 21.09 -9.79
CA GLY A 44 4.85 20.81 -8.54
C GLY A 44 3.57 20.06 -8.82
N ILE A 45 3.49 18.84 -8.27
CA ILE A 45 2.26 18.09 -7.94
C ILE A 45 1.25 17.80 -9.08
N ALA A 46 1.72 17.40 -10.25
CA ALA A 46 0.87 16.72 -11.23
C ALA A 46 0.64 15.23 -10.83
N GLY A 47 -0.13 15.01 -9.76
CA GLY A 47 -0.50 13.65 -9.28
C GLY A 47 -1.71 13.58 -8.32
N LEU A 48 -2.32 14.70 -7.95
CA LEU A 48 -3.23 14.78 -6.80
C LEU A 48 -4.73 14.52 -7.07
N ALA A 49 -5.14 14.24 -8.31
CA ALA A 49 -6.54 13.88 -8.59
C ALA A 49 -6.86 12.42 -8.21
N GLY A 50 -5.87 11.52 -8.29
CA GLY A 50 -6.01 10.10 -7.97
C GLY A 50 -5.89 9.76 -6.48
N GLY A 51 -5.13 10.57 -5.72
CA GLY A 51 -4.86 10.33 -4.31
C GLY A 51 -6.06 10.56 -3.39
N LYS A 52 -7.04 11.38 -3.80
CA LYS A 52 -8.22 11.65 -2.96
C LYS A 52 -9.19 10.48 -2.84
N ARG A 53 -9.29 9.62 -3.85
CA ARG A 53 -10.26 8.52 -3.83
C ARG A 53 -9.93 7.48 -2.75
N TRP A 54 -8.64 7.27 -2.52
CA TRP A 54 -8.15 6.22 -1.62
C TRP A 54 -7.60 6.78 -0.31
N ALA A 55 -7.83 8.05 0.01
CA ALA A 55 -7.20 8.69 1.17
C ALA A 55 -7.53 7.93 2.47
N ASN A 56 -8.80 7.55 2.67
CA ASN A 56 -9.22 6.76 3.83
C ASN A 56 -8.73 5.30 3.74
N GLU A 57 -8.70 4.73 2.53
CA GLU A 57 -8.25 3.35 2.32
C GLU A 57 -6.73 3.18 2.52
N LEU A 58 -5.96 4.23 2.28
CA LEU A 58 -4.51 4.26 2.51
C LEU A 58 -4.16 4.23 4.00
N GLU A 59 -5.04 4.73 4.87
CA GLU A 59 -4.89 4.68 6.33
C GLU A 59 -5.31 3.33 6.93
N ARG A 60 -5.82 2.39 6.12
CA ARG A 60 -6.23 1.08 6.62
C ARG A 60 -5.01 0.25 7.02
N GLU A 61 -5.10 -0.38 8.18
CA GLU A 61 -4.09 -1.28 8.69
C GLU A 61 -3.96 -2.52 7.81
N ILE A 62 -2.71 -2.83 7.44
CA ILE A 62 -2.32 -4.06 6.76
C ILE A 62 -1.82 -5.05 7.79
N THR A 63 -2.43 -6.23 7.82
CA THR A 63 -2.09 -7.33 8.71
C THR A 63 -1.08 -8.28 8.07
N TRP A 64 -1.30 -8.69 6.82
CA TRP A 64 -0.52 -9.74 6.16
C TRP A 64 -0.76 -9.73 4.64
N ALA A 65 0.14 -10.30 3.85
CA ALA A 65 -0.01 -10.51 2.40
C ALA A 65 -0.25 -11.97 2.05
N VAL A 66 -1.22 -12.26 1.17
CA VAL A 66 -1.58 -13.62 0.74
C VAL A 66 -1.68 -13.72 -0.77
N THR A 67 -1.13 -14.78 -1.38
CA THR A 67 -1.25 -15.03 -2.82
C THR A 67 -2.37 -16.00 -3.12
N ALA A 68 -3.18 -15.69 -4.14
CA ALA A 68 -4.16 -16.61 -4.68
C ALA A 68 -3.49 -17.83 -5.34
N ARG A 69 -4.12 -18.99 -5.20
CA ARG A 69 -3.71 -20.26 -5.80
C ARG A 69 -4.69 -20.68 -6.89
N ALA A 70 -4.22 -21.33 -7.95
CA ALA A 70 -5.12 -21.81 -9.02
C ALA A 70 -6.02 -22.97 -8.56
N SER A 71 -5.66 -23.67 -7.50
CA SER A 71 -6.41 -24.79 -6.93
C SER A 71 -7.32 -24.35 -5.77
N SER A 72 -8.44 -25.06 -5.58
CA SER A 72 -9.30 -24.87 -4.42
C SER A 72 -8.64 -25.32 -3.11
N PRO A 73 -8.80 -24.56 -2.00
CA PRO A 73 -9.37 -23.22 -1.94
C PRO A 73 -8.40 -22.17 -2.50
N MET A 74 -8.93 -21.29 -3.36
CA MET A 74 -8.16 -20.28 -4.10
C MET A 74 -7.44 -19.30 -3.17
N LEU A 75 -8.05 -18.99 -2.04
CA LEU A 75 -7.49 -18.14 -1.00
C LEU A 75 -7.53 -18.86 0.36
N PRO A 76 -6.55 -18.61 1.24
CA PRO A 76 -6.67 -18.97 2.64
C PRO A 76 -7.86 -18.23 3.29
N PRO A 77 -8.35 -18.68 4.46
CA PRO A 77 -9.40 -17.98 5.19
C PRO A 77 -8.94 -16.57 5.57
N LEU A 78 -9.67 -15.56 5.08
CA LEU A 78 -9.41 -14.14 5.32
C LEU A 78 -10.03 -13.72 6.66
N ARG A 79 -9.27 -12.98 7.47
CA ARG A 79 -9.64 -12.43 8.78
C ARG A 79 -9.84 -10.92 8.76
N GLY A 80 -9.49 -10.25 7.67
CA GLY A 80 -9.51 -8.80 7.51
C GLY A 80 -8.13 -8.18 7.67
N GLY A 81 -7.87 -7.11 6.92
CA GLY A 81 -6.56 -6.45 6.91
C GLY A 81 -5.58 -7.04 5.89
N GLU A 82 -5.99 -8.02 5.08
CA GLU A 82 -5.07 -8.66 4.13
C GLU A 82 -4.82 -7.83 2.88
N LEU A 83 -3.60 -7.96 2.36
CA LEU A 83 -3.21 -7.60 1.02
C LEU A 83 -3.25 -8.86 0.14
N VAL A 84 -4.11 -8.89 -0.88
CA VAL A 84 -4.29 -10.08 -1.72
C VAL A 84 -3.52 -9.95 -3.02
N ILE A 85 -2.55 -10.82 -3.24
CA ILE A 85 -1.75 -10.90 -4.46
C ILE A 85 -2.46 -11.83 -5.44
N LEU A 86 -2.75 -11.31 -6.63
CA LEU A 86 -3.48 -11.98 -7.70
C LEU A 86 -2.60 -12.08 -8.95
N PRO A 87 -1.76 -13.13 -9.05
CA PRO A 87 -0.97 -13.36 -10.23
C PRO A 87 -1.88 -13.60 -11.45
N ARG A 88 -1.56 -13.00 -12.60
CA ARG A 88 -2.36 -13.15 -13.82
C ARG A 88 -2.53 -14.61 -14.24
N ARG A 89 -1.47 -15.41 -14.07
CA ARG A 89 -1.49 -16.84 -14.38
C ARG A 89 -2.55 -17.57 -13.56
N VAL A 90 -2.67 -17.26 -12.27
CA VAL A 90 -3.66 -17.88 -11.37
C VAL A 90 -5.08 -17.51 -11.78
N LEU A 91 -5.32 -16.25 -12.18
CA LEU A 91 -6.63 -15.81 -12.68
C LEU A 91 -7.03 -16.54 -13.96
N ILE A 92 -6.09 -16.77 -14.88
CA ILE A 92 -6.33 -17.52 -16.12
C ILE A 92 -6.60 -19.00 -15.81
N ASP A 93 -5.74 -19.62 -15.00
CA ASP A 93 -5.80 -21.05 -14.71
C ASP A 93 -7.07 -21.41 -13.89
N SER A 94 -7.54 -20.50 -13.03
CA SER A 94 -8.75 -20.70 -12.22
C SER A 94 -10.07 -20.45 -12.99
N GLY A 95 -10.04 -19.69 -14.08
CA GLY A 95 -11.22 -19.31 -14.85
C GLY A 95 -12.21 -18.39 -14.12
N VAL A 96 -11.83 -17.82 -12.97
CA VAL A 96 -12.69 -16.96 -12.16
C VAL A 96 -12.77 -15.55 -12.76
N SER A 97 -13.98 -14.98 -12.82
CA SER A 97 -14.16 -13.58 -13.21
C SER A 97 -13.55 -12.65 -12.17
N LEU A 98 -12.57 -11.84 -12.59
CA LEU A 98 -11.90 -10.87 -11.73
C LEU A 98 -12.91 -9.92 -11.07
N SER A 99 -13.91 -9.42 -11.80
CA SER A 99 -14.92 -8.51 -11.25
C SER A 99 -15.74 -9.14 -10.12
N LEU A 100 -16.04 -10.44 -10.21
CA LEU A 100 -16.75 -11.18 -9.16
C LEU A 100 -15.82 -11.38 -7.96
N LEU A 101 -14.59 -11.80 -8.21
CA LEU A 101 -13.57 -11.97 -7.18
C LEU A 101 -13.35 -10.66 -6.39
N LEU A 102 -13.18 -9.52 -7.07
CA LEU A 102 -12.98 -8.23 -6.41
C LEU A 102 -14.16 -7.83 -5.52
N ARG A 103 -15.38 -8.17 -5.91
CA ARG A 103 -16.58 -7.92 -5.11
C ARG A 103 -16.60 -8.79 -3.85
N GLU A 104 -16.22 -10.06 -3.98
CA GLU A 104 -16.08 -10.96 -2.84
C GLU A 104 -14.92 -10.52 -1.91
N LEU A 105 -13.78 -10.10 -2.45
CA LEU A 105 -12.68 -9.58 -1.62
C LEU A 105 -13.09 -8.31 -0.87
N ALA A 106 -13.88 -7.43 -1.51
CA ALA A 106 -14.39 -6.23 -0.88
C ALA A 106 -15.34 -6.54 0.29
N SER A 107 -16.06 -7.66 0.28
CA SER A 107 -16.91 -8.07 1.39
C SER A 107 -16.15 -8.69 2.57
N HIS A 108 -14.89 -9.12 2.36
CA HIS A 108 -14.04 -9.76 3.37
C HIS A 108 -13.03 -8.80 4.02
N SER A 109 -13.27 -7.49 3.97
CA SER A 109 -12.40 -6.47 4.57
C SER A 109 -10.94 -6.51 4.09
N VAL A 110 -10.71 -6.97 2.86
CA VAL A 110 -9.40 -6.88 2.20
C VAL A 110 -9.00 -5.42 2.05
N VAL A 111 -7.73 -5.10 2.31
CA VAL A 111 -7.22 -3.72 2.29
C VAL A 111 -6.93 -3.27 0.88
N ALA A 112 -6.21 -4.10 0.13
CA ALA A 112 -5.85 -3.85 -1.25
C ALA A 112 -5.58 -5.17 -1.98
N ILE A 113 -5.52 -5.07 -3.30
CA ILE A 113 -5.10 -6.17 -4.18
C ILE A 113 -3.79 -5.81 -4.87
N VAL A 114 -2.99 -6.82 -5.22
CA VAL A 114 -1.79 -6.67 -6.05
C VAL A 114 -1.96 -7.47 -7.34
N LEU A 115 -1.69 -6.86 -8.48
CA LEU A 115 -1.83 -7.46 -9.81
C LEU A 115 -0.54 -7.30 -10.62
N ASP A 116 -0.35 -8.23 -11.55
CA ASP A 116 0.72 -8.18 -12.56
C ASP A 116 0.46 -7.17 -13.69
N GLN A 117 -0.78 -6.70 -13.81
CA GLN A 117 -1.23 -5.87 -14.92
C GLN A 117 -2.16 -4.78 -14.41
N PRO A 118 -2.15 -3.58 -15.04
CA PRO A 118 -3.03 -2.51 -14.62
C PRO A 118 -4.49 -2.90 -14.82
N LEU A 119 -5.33 -2.53 -13.85
CA LEU A 119 -6.78 -2.59 -14.02
C LEU A 119 -7.25 -1.45 -14.94
N ASN A 120 -8.00 -1.81 -15.96
CA ASN A 120 -8.66 -0.85 -16.85
C ASN A 120 -10.02 -0.38 -16.30
N ASP A 121 -10.65 -1.18 -15.44
CA ASP A 121 -11.98 -0.92 -14.88
C ASP A 121 -11.92 -0.37 -13.45
N LEU A 122 -13.04 0.20 -13.01
CA LEU A 122 -13.24 0.64 -11.63
C LEU A 122 -13.22 -0.57 -10.68
N SER A 123 -12.19 -0.63 -9.84
CA SER A 123 -12.12 -1.59 -8.73
C SER A 123 -12.87 -1.06 -7.51
N PRO A 124 -13.58 -1.92 -6.74
CA PRO A 124 -14.11 -1.58 -5.43
C PRO A 124 -13.02 -1.44 -4.36
N LEU A 125 -11.82 -1.97 -4.61
CA LEU A 125 -10.67 -1.95 -3.72
C LEU A 125 -9.49 -1.19 -4.33
N PRO A 126 -8.60 -0.60 -3.52
CA PRO A 126 -7.31 -0.13 -4.00
C PRO A 126 -6.56 -1.26 -4.70
N ALA A 127 -6.12 -1.00 -5.93
CA ALA A 127 -5.34 -1.95 -6.70
C ALA A 127 -3.90 -1.47 -6.82
N LEU A 128 -2.97 -2.37 -6.56
CA LEU A 128 -1.54 -2.15 -6.69
C LEU A 128 -1.02 -2.95 -7.87
N LEU A 129 -0.09 -2.38 -8.61
CA LEU A 129 0.66 -3.02 -9.67
C LEU A 129 2.02 -3.43 -9.10
N ALA A 130 2.37 -4.71 -9.25
CA ALA A 130 3.70 -5.23 -9.02
C ALA A 130 4.02 -6.24 -10.13
N VAL A 131 5.20 -6.12 -10.73
CA VAL A 131 5.62 -7.02 -11.80
C VAL A 131 6.96 -7.65 -11.41
N PRO A 132 7.01 -8.96 -11.09
CA PRO A 132 5.90 -9.90 -10.98
C PRO A 132 5.18 -9.88 -9.60
N ALA A 133 3.88 -10.11 -9.61
CA ALA A 133 3.04 -10.47 -8.48
C ALA A 133 3.19 -11.98 -8.23
N SER A 134 4.13 -12.35 -7.34
CA SER A 134 4.51 -13.74 -7.10
C SER A 134 4.52 -14.12 -5.61
N ASN A 135 4.69 -15.41 -5.33
CA ASN A 135 4.83 -15.91 -3.95
C ASN A 135 6.11 -15.38 -3.26
N GLU A 136 7.13 -15.04 -4.04
CA GLU A 136 8.33 -14.37 -3.53
C GLU A 136 7.98 -12.97 -3.02
N LEU A 137 7.18 -12.20 -3.78
CA LEU A 137 6.68 -10.89 -3.33
C LEU A 137 5.85 -11.02 -2.05
N GLU A 138 5.01 -12.04 -1.94
CA GLU A 138 4.28 -12.34 -0.70
C GLU A 138 5.23 -12.52 0.48
N SER A 139 6.26 -13.35 0.30
CA SER A 139 7.25 -13.66 1.34
C SER A 139 8.03 -12.41 1.74
N GLU A 140 8.41 -11.59 0.78
CA GLU A 140 9.11 -10.32 1.00
C GLU A 140 8.26 -9.31 1.77
N ILE A 141 7.00 -9.10 1.38
CA ILE A 141 6.08 -8.20 2.08
C ILE A 141 5.84 -8.71 3.51
N ASN A 142 5.61 -10.00 3.71
CA ASN A 142 5.38 -10.55 5.04
C ASN A 142 6.61 -10.43 5.95
N ARG A 143 7.82 -10.62 5.39
CA ARG A 143 9.06 -10.35 6.10
C ARG A 143 9.16 -8.89 6.48
N LEU A 144 8.93 -7.96 5.54
CA LEU A 144 8.95 -6.53 5.79
C LEU A 144 7.97 -6.12 6.90
N LEU A 145 6.72 -6.57 6.82
CA LEU A 145 5.70 -6.28 7.84
C LEU A 145 6.12 -6.79 9.23
N THR A 146 6.72 -7.98 9.29
CA THR A 146 7.20 -8.56 10.55
C THR A 146 8.38 -7.77 11.12
N GLU A 147 9.35 -7.42 10.28
CA GLU A 147 10.53 -6.62 10.66
C GLU A 147 10.11 -5.23 11.16
N ARG A 148 9.28 -4.52 10.40
CA ARG A 148 8.78 -3.18 10.75
C ARG A 148 7.97 -3.16 12.04
N ARG A 149 7.10 -4.16 12.25
CA ARG A 149 6.40 -4.30 13.54
C ARG A 149 7.38 -4.49 14.69
N GLY A 150 8.40 -5.33 14.51
CA GLY A 150 9.43 -5.56 15.51
C GLY A 150 10.22 -4.29 15.83
N GLU A 151 10.60 -3.53 14.81
CA GLU A 151 11.27 -2.23 14.97
C GLU A 151 10.40 -1.23 15.73
N LEU A 152 9.14 -1.07 15.33
CA LEU A 152 8.19 -0.16 16.00
C LEU A 152 7.95 -0.56 17.46
N TYR A 153 7.86 -1.86 17.75
CA TYR A 153 7.74 -2.33 19.13
C TYR A 153 8.97 -2.00 19.97
N ARG A 154 10.18 -2.24 19.44
CA ARG A 154 11.43 -1.94 20.15
C ARG A 154 11.59 -0.44 20.38
N ALA A 155 11.32 0.38 19.36
CA ALA A 155 11.33 1.83 19.48
C ALA A 155 10.34 2.31 20.54
N GLY A 156 9.11 1.76 20.55
CA GLY A 156 8.10 2.07 21.55
C GLY A 156 8.55 1.75 22.97
N THR A 157 9.10 0.55 23.20
CA THR A 157 9.63 0.15 24.52
C THR A 157 10.84 0.99 24.94
N GLU A 158 11.71 1.36 24.01
CA GLU A 158 12.86 2.21 24.33
C GLU A 158 12.43 3.63 24.71
N VAL A 159 11.46 4.21 23.99
CA VAL A 159 10.84 5.49 24.36
C VAL A 159 10.17 5.39 25.73
N GLU A 160 9.41 4.33 26.01
CA GLU A 160 8.79 4.09 27.32
C GLU A 160 9.83 4.00 28.45
N ARG A 161 10.95 3.32 28.20
CA ARG A 161 12.07 3.20 29.14
C ARG A 161 12.69 4.57 29.43
N ILE A 162 13.03 5.33 28.38
CA ILE A 162 13.60 6.68 28.51
C ILE A 162 12.66 7.60 29.30
N LEU A 163 11.36 7.58 28.97
CA LEU A 163 10.35 8.37 29.69
C LEU A 163 10.25 7.99 31.17
N SER A 164 10.31 6.69 31.48
CA SER A 164 10.26 6.19 32.86
C SER A 164 11.50 6.58 33.67
N ASP A 165 12.69 6.48 33.08
CA ASP A 165 13.94 6.90 33.71
C ASP A 165 13.95 8.42 33.97
N MET A 166 13.45 9.20 33.01
CA MET A 166 13.41 10.67 33.08
C MET A 166 12.37 11.20 34.08
N THR A 167 11.20 10.59 34.14
CA THR A 167 10.18 10.92 35.16
C THR A 167 10.69 10.64 36.57
N THR A 168 11.46 9.56 36.76
CA THR A 168 12.10 9.23 38.04
C THR A 168 13.18 10.25 38.42
N THR A 169 13.91 10.78 37.44
CA THR A 169 15.01 11.73 37.65
C THR A 169 14.51 13.20 37.76
N GLY A 170 13.23 13.46 37.47
CA GLY A 170 12.66 14.81 37.46
C GLY A 170 13.13 15.66 36.28
N ALA A 171 13.43 15.03 35.14
CA ALA A 171 13.89 15.71 33.94
C ALA A 171 12.81 16.63 33.35
N ASP A 172 13.23 17.73 32.74
CA ASP A 172 12.33 18.72 32.11
C ASP A 172 11.84 18.25 30.73
N LEU A 173 10.72 18.78 30.26
CA LEU A 173 10.04 18.39 29.02
C LEU A 173 10.95 18.51 27.79
N ASP A 174 11.80 19.54 27.73
CA ASP A 174 12.75 19.71 26.62
C ASP A 174 13.82 18.61 26.59
N GLN A 175 14.22 18.10 27.75
CA GLN A 175 15.18 16.99 27.86
C GLN A 175 14.53 15.68 27.41
N VAL A 176 13.25 15.50 27.73
CA VAL A 176 12.43 14.37 27.29
C VAL A 176 12.25 14.36 25.78
N LEU A 177 11.86 15.49 25.19
CA LEU A 177 11.66 15.62 23.75
C LEU A 177 12.97 15.42 22.98
N GLY A 178 14.08 15.95 23.50
CA GLY A 178 15.40 15.77 22.89
C GLY A 178 15.87 14.31 22.88
N ALA A 179 15.61 13.55 23.93
CA ALA A 179 15.98 12.13 23.98
C ALA A 179 15.05 11.25 23.14
N ALA A 180 13.73 11.52 23.14
CA ALA A 180 12.77 10.78 22.33
C ALA A 180 12.95 11.02 20.81
N ALA A 181 13.42 12.20 20.40
CA ALA A 181 13.69 12.51 18.99
C ALA A 181 14.94 11.81 18.42
N GLY A 182 15.78 11.22 19.28
CA GLY A 182 17.01 10.51 18.88
C GLY A 182 16.87 8.99 18.71
N VAL A 183 15.68 8.45 18.95
CA VAL A 183 15.30 7.04 18.78
C VAL A 183 14.74 6.82 17.38
#